data_AF-N1J9U7-F1
#
_entry.id   AF-N1J9U7-F1
#
_cell.length_a   1.000
_cell.length_b   1.000
_cell.length_c   1.000
_cell.angle_alpha   90.00
_cell.angle_beta   90.00
_cell.angle_gamma   90.00
#
_symmetry.space_group_name_H-M   'P 1'
#
loop_
_entity.id
_entity.type
_entity.pdbx_description
1 polymer ?
#
loop_
_entity_poly.entity_id
_entity_poly.type
_entity_poly.pdbx_seq_one_letter_code
_entity_poly.pdbx_strand_id
1 'polypeptide(L)'
;MVPKRYMMMSILLLVVWIAFYTSLGRNGDNHMHKVNSWITTGTKLEDSSPCTENLAWLEPYKFSYPIRYVSRNIIAVQTPNKSRSSITVLDQPLFASFTTVDLKQSSEISNNECLPPLTLEVSRTKVPPVDASNIIFGLQTTIARLRDTVKHLARWLPHTGARLFAIVIENEENPADEVEMVDLERKFHALGMNVTIMHPVRRIDSFAQRYFSLVSVMYRARNEKTQWICCIDDDTFFPSMYDLQAMLAKYDTSEPLYLGSLSEDWWAVQHYGLMGFGGAGIFLSLPMASVIYDNRNECSENLRTTAGDITVMDCIYRFSTVKLTHIPGLHQIDMHGDLSGFYESGREMLSLHHWKEGSATGFKLEMEKMHLIADLCDSCFLQRWQFSNDVIVTNGFSISAFPNGHLFQPKNLISDSAGVEKINLDAVEYTWNDNINVLHSVAPTRDKLDESIKTSYRLLDSMHINENSSGVRQVYFREGKQKSYYTKREIDTVIVLNWLQDNEKFSSDFRPG
;
A
#
# COMPACT_ATOMS: atom_id res chain seq x y z
N MET A 1 52.34 -5.17 53.21
CA MET A 1 52.01 -3.87 52.60
C MET A 1 51.81 -4.08 51.10
N VAL A 2 50.56 -4.18 50.66
CA VAL A 2 50.12 -4.24 49.25
C VAL A 2 48.88 -3.34 49.17
N PRO A 3 48.75 -2.49 48.13
CA PRO A 3 48.34 -1.11 48.36
C PRO A 3 46.86 -0.83 48.06
N LYS A 4 46.35 0.18 48.78
CA LYS A 4 45.05 0.87 48.72
C LYS A 4 44.60 1.40 47.33
N ARG A 5 45.19 0.97 46.21
CA ARG A 5 44.85 1.46 44.86
C ARG A 5 43.62 0.81 44.24
N TYR A 6 43.28 -0.42 44.61
CA TYR A 6 42.10 -1.12 44.05
C TYR A 6 40.77 -0.68 44.65
N MET A 7 40.77 -0.07 45.85
CA MET A 7 39.55 0.37 46.52
C MET A 7 39.07 1.75 46.02
N MET A 8 39.97 2.63 45.56
CA MET A 8 39.56 3.92 44.96
C MET A 8 39.01 3.77 43.54
N MET A 9 39.54 2.86 42.72
CA MET A 9 39.01 2.64 41.36
C MET A 9 37.61 2.02 41.36
N SER A 10 37.32 1.14 42.32
CA SER A 10 36.00 0.51 42.45
C SER A 10 34.94 1.51 42.93
N ILE A 11 35.29 2.45 43.82
CA ILE A 11 34.38 3.52 44.25
C ILE A 11 34.13 4.53 43.11
N LEU A 12 35.15 4.88 42.32
CA LEU A 12 34.98 5.81 41.18
C LEU A 12 34.07 5.21 40.10
N LEU A 13 34.22 3.91 39.80
CA LEU A 13 33.35 3.19 38.86
C LEU A 13 31.91 3.09 39.37
N LEU A 14 31.71 2.90 40.68
CA LEU A 14 30.38 2.86 41.28
C LEU A 14 29.67 4.23 41.23
N VAL A 15 30.41 5.32 41.47
CA VAL A 15 29.86 6.69 41.41
C VAL A 15 29.54 7.10 39.96
N VAL A 16 30.39 6.72 38.99
CA VAL A 16 30.09 6.93 37.56
C VAL A 16 28.88 6.10 37.13
N TRP A 17 28.74 4.87 37.61
CA TRP A 17 27.55 4.04 37.34
C TRP A 17 26.27 4.62 37.95
N ILE A 18 26.31 5.11 39.20
CA ILE A 18 25.14 5.73 39.84
C ILE A 18 24.79 7.07 39.18
N ALA A 19 25.78 7.87 38.76
CA ALA A 19 25.55 9.10 38.00
C ALA A 19 24.98 8.81 36.59
N PHE A 20 25.43 7.74 35.92
CA PHE A 20 24.91 7.31 34.63
C PHE A 20 23.48 6.76 34.76
N TYR A 21 23.20 5.98 35.80
CA TYR A 21 21.86 5.42 36.06
C TYR A 21 20.84 6.49 36.47
N THR A 22 21.26 7.49 37.25
CA THR A 22 20.40 8.64 37.60
C THR A 22 20.21 9.61 36.42
N SER A 23 21.15 9.68 35.49
CA SER A 23 21.00 10.42 34.21
C SER A 23 20.10 9.71 33.20
N LEU A 24 20.17 8.37 33.11
CA LEU A 24 19.32 7.57 32.21
C LEU A 24 17.89 7.39 32.74
N GLY A 25 17.72 7.25 34.06
CA GLY A 25 16.41 7.15 34.70
C GLY A 25 15.57 8.43 34.62
N ARG A 26 16.20 9.59 34.39
CA ARG A 26 15.52 10.89 34.33
C ARG A 26 15.12 11.33 32.91
N ASN A 27 15.68 10.69 31.88
CA ASN A 27 15.37 10.99 30.49
C ASN A 27 14.28 10.10 29.87
N GLY A 28 14.02 8.92 30.44
CA GLY A 28 12.98 8.00 29.96
C GLY A 28 11.55 8.51 30.22
N ASP A 29 11.27 9.00 31.43
CA ASP A 29 9.93 9.49 31.82
C ASP A 29 9.59 10.84 31.18
N ASN A 30 10.60 11.68 30.90
CA ASN A 30 10.42 12.96 30.21
C ASN A 30 10.03 12.79 28.73
N HIS A 31 10.36 11.66 28.10
CA HIS A 31 10.03 11.40 26.70
C HIS A 31 8.56 10.99 26.53
N MET A 32 7.96 10.29 27.49
CA MET A 32 6.53 9.92 27.46
C MET A 32 5.61 11.10 27.76
N HIS A 33 5.98 12.00 28.68
CA HIS A 33 5.25 13.25 28.90
C HIS A 33 5.31 14.20 27.70
N LYS A 34 6.43 14.23 26.96
CA LYS A 34 6.52 14.97 25.69
C LYS A 34 5.54 14.47 24.64
N VAL A 35 5.20 13.18 24.64
CA VAL A 35 4.20 12.57 23.76
C VAL A 35 2.75 12.75 24.28
N ASN A 36 2.50 13.60 25.28
CA ASN A 36 1.15 14.10 25.58
C ASN A 36 1.03 15.62 25.39
N SER A 37 2.15 16.37 25.35
CA SER A 37 2.18 17.83 25.22
C SER A 37 2.30 18.37 23.77
N TRP A 38 2.39 17.50 22.77
CA TRP A 38 2.63 17.84 21.36
C TRP A 38 1.35 17.99 20.54
N ILE A 39 0.26 17.33 20.97
CA ILE A 39 -1.05 17.53 20.35
C ILE A 39 -1.65 18.89 20.76
N THR A 40 -1.09 19.51 21.81
CA THR A 40 -1.47 20.82 22.33
C THR A 40 -0.60 21.98 21.83
N THR A 41 0.45 21.74 21.03
CA THR A 41 1.32 22.83 20.53
C THR A 41 0.93 23.25 19.12
N GLY A 42 -0.13 24.05 19.03
CA GLY A 42 -0.49 24.77 17.81
C GLY A 42 -1.94 25.23 17.83
N THR A 43 -2.15 26.50 18.17
CA THR A 43 -3.44 27.22 18.28
C THR A 43 -4.41 26.74 19.37
N LYS A 44 -4.96 27.69 20.13
CA LYS A 44 -6.19 27.45 20.92
C LYS A 44 -7.22 26.85 19.97
N LEU A 45 -7.62 25.61 20.19
CA LEU A 45 -8.69 24.96 19.44
C LEU A 45 -10.00 25.58 19.93
N GLU A 46 -10.40 26.71 19.32
CA GLU A 46 -11.64 27.43 19.69
C GLU A 46 -12.92 26.60 19.42
N ASP A 47 -12.82 25.48 18.71
CA ASP A 47 -13.94 24.65 18.26
C ASP A 47 -13.97 23.20 18.80
N SER A 48 -13.21 22.85 19.85
CA SER A 48 -13.33 21.51 20.45
C SER A 48 -14.62 21.37 21.26
N SER A 49 -15.35 20.26 21.08
CA SER A 49 -16.60 19.98 21.79
C SER A 49 -16.60 18.59 22.45
N PRO A 50 -17.40 18.37 23.52
CA PRO A 50 -17.59 17.04 24.08
C PRO A 50 -18.24 16.10 23.08
N CYS A 51 -17.71 14.89 22.94
CA CYS A 51 -18.30 13.83 22.14
C CYS A 51 -18.29 12.49 22.88
N THR A 52 -19.27 11.64 22.55
CA THR A 52 -19.37 10.29 23.08
C THR A 52 -19.24 9.29 21.93
N GLU A 53 -18.43 8.25 22.13
CA GLU A 53 -18.27 7.17 21.16
C GLU A 53 -18.47 5.81 21.85
N ASN A 54 -19.13 4.88 21.15
CA ASN A 54 -19.19 3.48 21.56
C ASN A 54 -18.12 2.68 20.81
N LEU A 55 -17.21 2.08 21.57
CA LEU A 55 -16.03 1.37 21.10
C LEU A 55 -16.13 -0.16 21.22
N ALA A 56 -17.32 -0.71 21.49
CA ALA A 56 -17.51 -2.17 21.58
C ALA A 56 -17.10 -2.91 20.29
N TRP A 57 -17.18 -2.22 19.14
CA TRP A 57 -16.73 -2.77 17.85
C TRP A 57 -15.21 -3.02 17.79
N LEU A 58 -14.41 -2.50 18.73
CA LEU A 58 -12.98 -2.78 18.84
C LEU A 58 -12.67 -4.11 19.58
N GLU A 59 -13.65 -4.73 20.24
CA GLU A 59 -13.47 -5.98 21.00
C GLU A 59 -12.83 -7.13 20.19
N PRO A 60 -13.21 -7.36 18.91
CA PRO A 60 -12.63 -8.45 18.12
C PRO A 60 -11.12 -8.36 17.90
N TYR A 61 -10.52 -7.16 17.97
CA TYR A 61 -9.08 -6.96 17.76
C TYR A 61 -8.22 -7.45 18.94
N LYS A 62 -8.82 -7.64 20.13
CA LYS A 62 -8.12 -8.17 21.32
C LYS A 62 -6.82 -7.44 21.68
N PHE A 63 -6.81 -6.11 21.61
CA PHE A 63 -5.67 -5.29 22.01
C PHE A 63 -5.28 -5.47 23.48
N SER A 64 -4.07 -5.00 23.82
CA SER A 64 -3.56 -5.01 25.19
C SER A 64 -4.04 -3.78 25.94
N TYR A 65 -5.15 -3.91 26.68
CA TYR A 65 -5.76 -2.81 27.44
C TYR A 65 -4.99 -2.44 28.72
N PRO A 66 -5.00 -1.16 29.14
CA PRO A 66 -5.64 -0.03 28.45
C PRO A 66 -4.93 0.33 27.13
N ILE A 67 -5.63 0.96 26.19
CA ILE A 67 -5.07 1.46 24.92
C ILE A 67 -5.08 2.99 24.90
N ARG A 68 -4.20 3.60 24.10
CA ARG A 68 -4.31 5.00 23.67
C ARG A 68 -5.19 5.06 22.43
N TYR A 69 -6.28 5.81 22.48
CA TYR A 69 -7.26 5.91 21.40
C TYR A 69 -7.43 7.37 20.96
N VAL A 70 -7.56 7.57 19.65
CA VAL A 70 -8.06 8.82 19.08
C VAL A 70 -8.79 8.55 17.77
N SER A 71 -9.81 9.35 17.48
CA SER A 71 -10.62 9.22 16.28
C SER A 71 -10.77 10.56 15.56
N ARG A 72 -11.08 10.51 14.26
CA ARG A 72 -11.47 11.67 13.48
C ARG A 72 -12.46 11.30 12.39
N ASN A 73 -13.53 12.06 12.28
CA ASN A 73 -14.40 12.02 11.10
C ASN A 73 -13.80 12.89 10.01
N ILE A 74 -13.66 12.32 8.81
CA ILE A 74 -13.18 13.00 7.62
C ILE A 74 -14.32 13.07 6.61
N ILE A 75 -14.66 14.27 6.15
CA ILE A 75 -15.63 14.48 5.07
C ILE A 75 -14.85 14.60 3.77
N ALA A 76 -15.00 13.60 2.90
CA ALA A 76 -14.37 13.59 1.58
C ALA A 76 -15.21 14.43 0.61
N VAL A 77 -14.71 15.64 0.32
CA VAL A 77 -15.32 16.57 -0.64
C VAL A 77 -14.70 16.35 -2.00
N GLN A 78 -15.57 16.23 -3.00
CA GLN A 78 -15.19 15.85 -4.35
C GLN A 78 -14.85 17.10 -5.15
N THR A 79 -13.66 17.15 -5.72
CA THR A 79 -13.26 18.25 -6.61
C THR A 79 -12.97 17.69 -8.00
N PRO A 80 -13.90 17.83 -8.96
CA PRO A 80 -13.67 17.39 -10.34
C PRO A 80 -12.43 18.05 -10.94
N ASN A 81 -11.67 17.30 -11.75
CA ASN A 81 -10.49 17.77 -12.49
C ASN A 81 -9.31 18.27 -11.63
N LYS A 82 -9.32 18.03 -10.32
CA LYS A 82 -8.13 18.26 -9.48
C LYS A 82 -7.13 17.12 -9.70
N SER A 83 -5.92 17.45 -10.16
CA SER A 83 -4.83 16.47 -10.23
C SER A 83 -4.45 15.99 -8.84
N ARG A 84 -4.15 14.70 -8.70
CA ARG A 84 -3.67 14.10 -7.45
C ARG A 84 -2.29 14.68 -7.10
N SER A 85 -2.21 15.45 -6.02
CA SER A 85 -0.92 15.89 -5.48
C SER A 85 -0.23 14.75 -4.74
N SER A 86 1.09 14.64 -4.87
CA SER A 86 1.89 13.67 -4.09
C SER A 86 1.74 13.88 -2.58
N ILE A 87 1.57 15.14 -2.15
CA ILE A 87 1.22 15.52 -0.78
C ILE A 87 0.37 16.78 -0.78
N THR A 88 -0.62 16.82 0.11
CA THR A 88 -1.46 18.01 0.38
C THR A 88 -1.18 18.50 1.79
N VAL A 89 -0.80 19.77 1.95
CA VAL A 89 -0.48 20.34 3.28
C VAL A 89 -1.66 21.13 3.82
N LEU A 90 -2.01 20.88 5.08
CA LEU A 90 -3.17 21.43 5.76
C LEU A 90 -2.73 22.21 7.01
N ASP A 91 -3.27 23.41 7.16
CA ASP A 91 -3.01 24.31 8.29
C ASP A 91 -3.96 24.04 9.47
N GLN A 92 -4.16 22.76 9.79
CA GLN A 92 -4.95 22.32 10.94
C GLN A 92 -4.42 20.97 11.42
N PRO A 93 -4.55 20.65 12.72
CA PRO A 93 -4.10 19.39 13.26
C PRO A 93 -5.06 18.25 12.88
N LEU A 94 -4.56 17.03 12.77
CA LEU A 94 -5.42 15.87 12.54
C LEU A 94 -6.22 15.47 13.80
N PHE A 95 -5.63 15.62 14.98
CA PHE A 95 -6.18 15.20 16.28
C PHE A 95 -5.91 16.23 17.38
N ALA A 96 -6.67 16.19 18.48
CA ALA A 96 -6.57 17.11 19.63
C ALA A 96 -5.76 16.54 20.82
N SER A 97 -6.08 15.31 21.23
CA SER A 97 -5.39 14.58 22.29
C SER A 97 -5.79 13.10 22.22
N PHE A 98 -4.94 12.22 22.77
CA PHE A 98 -5.31 10.80 22.94
C PHE A 98 -6.03 10.59 24.26
N THR A 99 -7.01 9.71 24.24
CA THR A 99 -7.71 9.24 25.44
C THR A 99 -7.25 7.83 25.79
N THR A 100 -7.09 7.55 27.08
CA THR A 100 -6.81 6.19 27.57
C THR A 100 -8.12 5.43 27.72
N VAL A 101 -8.25 4.29 27.05
CA VAL A 101 -9.47 3.48 27.01
C VAL A 101 -9.19 2.08 27.55
N ASP A 102 -10.08 1.59 28.40
CA ASP A 102 -10.11 0.19 28.84
C ASP A 102 -11.52 -0.37 28.62
N LEU A 103 -11.69 -1.16 27.56
CA LEU A 103 -13.01 -1.72 27.20
C LEU A 103 -13.56 -2.67 28.27
N LYS A 104 -12.73 -3.16 29.19
CA LYS A 104 -13.22 -3.94 30.34
C LYS A 104 -13.98 -3.08 31.35
N GLN A 105 -13.72 -1.77 31.36
CA GLN A 105 -14.34 -0.82 32.27
C GLN A 105 -15.58 -0.17 31.65
N SER A 106 -15.45 0.33 30.41
CA SER A 106 -16.56 0.91 29.66
C SER A 106 -16.26 0.84 28.16
N SER A 107 -17.28 0.49 27.37
CA SER A 107 -17.25 0.64 25.91
C SER A 107 -17.67 2.03 25.45
N GLU A 108 -18.36 2.80 26.29
CA GLU A 108 -18.69 4.20 26.04
C GLU A 108 -17.60 5.10 26.59
N ILE A 109 -17.04 5.95 25.72
CA ILE A 109 -16.06 6.95 26.10
C ILE A 109 -16.66 8.34 25.89
N SER A 110 -16.41 9.25 26.83
CA SER A 110 -16.73 10.67 26.70
C SER A 110 -15.41 11.43 26.64
N ASN A 111 -15.19 12.16 25.56
CA ASN A 111 -14.01 12.99 25.35
C ASN A 111 -14.44 14.46 25.26
N ASN A 112 -13.80 15.34 26.01
CA ASN A 112 -14.14 16.76 26.05
C ASN A 112 -13.49 17.57 24.92
N GLU A 113 -12.51 16.99 24.21
CA GLU A 113 -11.65 17.69 23.23
C GLU A 113 -11.81 17.14 21.81
N CYS A 114 -13.03 16.78 21.39
CA CYS A 114 -13.24 16.31 20.01
C CYS A 114 -13.31 17.52 19.07
N LEU A 115 -12.38 17.66 18.11
CA LEU A 115 -12.54 18.69 17.09
C LEU A 115 -13.59 18.27 16.03
N PRO A 116 -14.16 19.24 15.28
CA PRO A 116 -15.23 18.97 14.30
C PRO A 116 -14.75 18.07 13.16
N PRO A 117 -15.67 17.51 12.33
CA PRO A 117 -15.27 16.76 11.14
C PRO A 117 -14.29 17.54 10.26
N LEU A 118 -13.26 16.84 9.77
CA LEU A 118 -12.22 17.40 8.91
C LEU A 118 -12.65 17.26 7.44
N THR A 119 -12.78 18.37 6.73
CA THR A 119 -13.05 18.33 5.28
C THR A 119 -11.74 18.16 4.50
N LEU A 120 -11.65 17.12 3.69
CA LEU A 120 -10.54 16.88 2.77
C LEU A 120 -11.04 16.85 1.32
N GLU A 121 -10.38 17.62 0.47
CA GLU A 121 -10.59 17.53 -0.97
C GLU A 121 -9.95 16.26 -1.52
N VAL A 122 -10.77 15.46 -2.21
CA VAL A 122 -10.35 14.26 -2.94
C VAL A 122 -10.75 14.38 -4.40
N SER A 123 -9.93 13.83 -5.28
CA SER A 123 -10.23 13.68 -6.70
C SER A 123 -11.28 12.58 -6.88
N ARG A 124 -12.57 12.90 -6.76
CA ARG A 124 -13.62 11.98 -7.21
C ARG A 124 -14.17 12.41 -8.56
N THR A 125 -13.77 11.69 -9.58
CA THR A 125 -14.63 11.40 -10.71
C THR A 125 -15.56 10.27 -10.28
N LYS A 126 -16.89 10.45 -10.30
CA LYS A 126 -17.79 9.30 -10.40
C LYS A 126 -17.48 8.63 -11.73
N VAL A 127 -16.54 7.71 -11.77
CA VAL A 127 -16.33 6.89 -12.94
C VAL A 127 -17.33 5.74 -12.82
N PRO A 128 -18.29 5.57 -13.74
CA PRO A 128 -18.88 4.26 -13.96
C PRO A 128 -17.76 3.21 -14.04
N PRO A 129 -18.00 1.91 -13.77
CA PRO A 129 -16.99 0.90 -14.05
C PRO A 129 -16.39 1.16 -15.43
N VAL A 130 -15.09 1.43 -15.45
CA VAL A 130 -14.40 1.79 -16.69
C VAL A 130 -14.56 0.61 -17.63
N ASP A 131 -15.03 0.87 -18.85
CA ASP A 131 -15.07 -0.17 -19.86
C ASP A 131 -13.63 -0.54 -20.22
N ALA A 132 -13.15 -1.64 -19.66
CA ALA A 132 -11.86 -2.27 -19.92
C ALA A 132 -12.03 -3.55 -20.76
N SER A 133 -13.14 -3.69 -21.50
CA SER A 133 -13.36 -4.83 -22.39
C SER A 133 -12.38 -4.90 -23.58
N ASN A 134 -11.58 -3.85 -23.77
CA ASN A 134 -10.43 -3.83 -24.68
C ASN A 134 -9.17 -4.53 -24.13
N ILE A 135 -9.16 -4.96 -22.86
CA ILE A 135 -8.03 -5.63 -22.22
C ILE A 135 -8.37 -7.09 -21.90
N ILE A 136 -7.45 -8.00 -22.22
CA ILE A 136 -7.42 -9.36 -21.69
C ILE A 136 -6.21 -9.49 -20.76
N PHE A 137 -6.44 -9.86 -19.50
CA PHE A 137 -5.39 -10.21 -18.55
C PHE A 137 -5.12 -11.72 -18.58
N GLY A 138 -3.89 -12.10 -18.29
CA GLY A 138 -3.47 -13.48 -18.19
C GLY A 138 -2.51 -13.69 -17.03
N LEU A 139 -2.76 -14.70 -16.21
CA LEU A 139 -1.86 -15.11 -15.13
C LEU A 139 -1.73 -16.63 -15.08
N GLN A 140 -0.68 -17.12 -14.43
CA GLN A 140 -0.55 -18.53 -14.09
C GLN A 140 -0.15 -18.69 -12.63
N THR A 141 -0.74 -19.66 -11.94
CA THR A 141 -0.50 -19.87 -10.51
C THR A 141 -1.00 -21.26 -10.04
N THR A 142 -0.97 -21.52 -8.75
CA THR A 142 -1.66 -22.66 -8.14
C THR A 142 -3.12 -22.31 -7.81
N ILE A 143 -3.99 -23.32 -7.80
CA ILE A 143 -5.41 -23.11 -7.48
C ILE A 143 -5.61 -22.50 -6.08
N ALA A 144 -4.81 -22.93 -5.10
CA ALA A 144 -4.82 -22.39 -3.75
C ALA A 144 -4.49 -20.88 -3.73
N ARG A 145 -3.41 -20.47 -4.42
CA ARG A 145 -3.03 -19.05 -4.49
C ARG A 145 -4.08 -18.23 -5.23
N LEU A 146 -4.67 -18.76 -6.32
CA LEU A 146 -5.74 -18.06 -7.04
C LEU A 146 -6.96 -17.84 -6.14
N ARG A 147 -7.33 -18.85 -5.34
CA ARG A 147 -8.44 -18.77 -4.36
C ARG A 147 -8.24 -17.64 -3.36
N ASP A 148 -7.02 -17.48 -2.86
CA ASP A 148 -6.66 -16.40 -1.93
C ASP A 148 -6.64 -15.03 -2.61
N THR A 149 -6.38 -14.99 -3.93
CA THR A 149 -6.33 -13.75 -4.73
C THR A 149 -7.71 -13.13 -4.98
N VAL A 150 -8.79 -13.93 -4.91
CA VAL A 150 -10.16 -13.50 -5.25
C VAL A 150 -10.53 -12.16 -4.61
N LYS A 151 -10.25 -11.98 -3.32
CA LYS A 151 -10.60 -10.76 -2.58
C LYS A 151 -9.87 -9.51 -3.08
N HIS A 152 -8.68 -9.66 -3.65
CA HIS A 152 -7.88 -8.58 -4.20
C HIS A 152 -8.30 -8.23 -5.63
N LEU A 153 -8.54 -9.24 -6.48
CA LEU A 153 -9.08 -9.04 -7.84
C LEU A 153 -10.45 -8.35 -7.81
N ALA A 154 -11.28 -8.69 -6.81
CA ALA A 154 -12.59 -8.09 -6.59
C ALA A 154 -12.56 -6.57 -6.34
N ARG A 155 -11.38 -5.96 -6.13
CA ARG A 155 -11.26 -4.50 -5.98
C ARG A 155 -11.11 -3.74 -7.29
N TRP A 156 -10.66 -4.38 -8.36
CA TRP A 156 -10.31 -3.68 -9.60
C TRP A 156 -10.88 -4.31 -10.89
N LEU A 157 -11.30 -5.58 -10.84
CA LEU A 157 -11.80 -6.29 -12.02
C LEU A 157 -13.34 -6.29 -12.22
N PRO A 158 -14.19 -6.32 -11.17
CA PRO A 158 -15.64 -6.45 -11.33
C PRO A 158 -16.28 -5.42 -12.26
N HIS A 159 -17.19 -5.88 -13.13
CA HIS A 159 -18.02 -5.05 -13.99
C HIS A 159 -17.27 -4.12 -14.97
N THR A 160 -15.95 -4.28 -15.13
CA THR A 160 -15.14 -3.53 -16.10
C THR A 160 -15.29 -4.06 -17.52
N GLY A 161 -15.75 -5.30 -17.69
CA GLY A 161 -15.78 -5.99 -18.98
C GLY A 161 -14.44 -6.56 -19.43
N ALA A 162 -13.34 -6.28 -18.72
CA ALA A 162 -12.06 -6.95 -18.93
C ALA A 162 -12.20 -8.45 -18.68
N ARG A 163 -11.40 -9.23 -19.40
CA ARG A 163 -11.37 -10.70 -19.29
C ARG A 163 -10.07 -11.14 -18.65
N LEU A 164 -10.10 -12.19 -17.83
CA LEU A 164 -8.91 -12.77 -17.20
C LEU A 164 -8.84 -14.26 -17.52
N PHE A 165 -7.73 -14.71 -18.07
CA PHE A 165 -7.41 -16.13 -18.24
C PHE A 165 -6.40 -16.57 -17.19
N ALA A 166 -6.75 -17.57 -16.39
CA ALA A 166 -5.89 -18.11 -15.35
C ALA A 166 -5.50 -19.56 -15.68
N ILE A 167 -4.22 -19.79 -15.95
CA ILE A 167 -3.69 -21.16 -16.03
C ILE A 167 -3.37 -21.62 -14.61
N VAL A 168 -3.97 -22.73 -14.17
CA VAL A 168 -3.81 -23.24 -12.80
C VAL A 168 -3.34 -24.70 -12.73
N ILE A 169 -2.53 -24.97 -11.72
CA ILE A 169 -2.07 -26.30 -11.31
C ILE A 169 -2.34 -26.49 -9.81
N GLU A 170 -2.30 -27.73 -9.32
CA GLU A 170 -2.24 -27.98 -7.88
C GLU A 170 -0.80 -27.75 -7.42
N ASN A 171 0.14 -28.39 -8.12
CA ASN A 171 1.58 -28.27 -7.97
C ASN A 171 2.26 -28.70 -9.28
N GLU A 172 3.61 -28.74 -9.33
CA GLU A 172 4.33 -29.08 -10.57
C GLU A 172 4.08 -30.51 -11.08
N GLU A 173 3.63 -31.42 -10.21
CA GLU A 173 3.38 -32.82 -10.57
C GLU A 173 1.91 -33.08 -10.91
N ASN A 174 0.99 -32.36 -10.26
CA ASN A 174 -0.44 -32.63 -10.32
C ASN A 174 -1.23 -31.47 -10.95
N PRO A 175 -2.17 -31.76 -11.88
CA PRO A 175 -3.13 -30.77 -12.33
C PRO A 175 -4.03 -30.34 -11.17
N ALA A 176 -4.58 -29.13 -11.26
CA ALA A 176 -5.64 -28.68 -10.35
C ALA A 176 -6.88 -29.59 -10.46
N ASP A 177 -7.69 -29.66 -9.41
CA ASP A 177 -8.95 -30.40 -9.46
C ASP A 177 -10.01 -29.67 -10.29
N GLU A 178 -10.68 -30.39 -11.20
CA GLU A 178 -11.66 -29.80 -12.12
C GLU A 178 -12.89 -29.24 -11.39
N VAL A 179 -13.35 -29.89 -10.32
CA VAL A 179 -14.51 -29.44 -9.54
C VAL A 179 -14.17 -28.15 -8.82
N GLU A 180 -12.99 -28.09 -8.21
CA GLU A 180 -12.50 -26.88 -7.55
C GLU A 180 -12.35 -25.70 -8.53
N MET A 181 -11.79 -25.95 -9.71
CA MET A 181 -11.67 -24.92 -10.76
C MET A 181 -13.04 -24.34 -11.14
N VAL A 182 -14.04 -25.20 -11.36
CA VAL A 182 -15.41 -24.77 -11.72
C VAL A 182 -16.07 -23.97 -10.59
N ASP A 183 -15.90 -24.41 -9.34
CA ASP A 183 -16.45 -23.71 -8.18
C ASP A 183 -15.79 -22.34 -7.98
N LEU A 184 -14.48 -22.25 -8.18
CA LEU A 184 -13.74 -21.00 -8.09
C LEU A 184 -14.12 -20.05 -9.24
N GLU A 185 -14.26 -20.54 -10.46
CA GLU A 185 -14.72 -19.76 -11.61
C GLU A 185 -16.14 -19.20 -11.36
N ARG A 186 -17.05 -20.02 -10.83
CA ARG A 186 -18.40 -19.57 -10.42
C ARG A 186 -18.33 -18.46 -9.39
N LYS A 187 -17.41 -18.55 -8.42
CA LYS A 187 -17.20 -17.50 -7.41
C LYS A 187 -16.73 -16.19 -8.05
N PHE A 188 -15.82 -16.24 -9.03
CA PHE A 188 -15.42 -15.05 -9.78
C PHE A 188 -16.60 -14.41 -10.53
N HIS A 189 -17.40 -15.22 -11.23
CA HIS A 189 -18.56 -14.73 -11.98
C HIS A 189 -19.63 -14.12 -11.08
N ALA A 190 -19.87 -14.72 -9.90
CA ALA A 190 -20.80 -14.19 -8.91
C ALA A 190 -20.38 -12.80 -8.37
N LEU A 191 -19.09 -12.48 -8.42
CA LEU A 191 -18.53 -11.18 -8.07
C LEU A 191 -18.43 -10.23 -9.29
N GLY A 192 -19.03 -10.57 -10.43
CA GLY A 192 -19.04 -9.72 -11.63
C GLY A 192 -17.72 -9.69 -12.41
N MET A 193 -16.81 -10.65 -12.17
CA MET A 193 -15.53 -10.78 -12.88
C MET A 193 -15.63 -11.81 -14.01
N ASN A 194 -15.11 -11.48 -15.20
CA ASN A 194 -15.07 -12.40 -16.35
C ASN A 194 -13.75 -13.18 -16.35
N VAL A 195 -13.68 -14.22 -15.51
CA VAL A 195 -12.50 -15.07 -15.35
C VAL A 195 -12.75 -16.43 -15.99
N THR A 196 -11.77 -16.94 -16.73
CA THR A 196 -11.75 -18.32 -17.25
C THR A 196 -10.56 -19.03 -16.64
N ILE A 197 -10.82 -20.11 -15.90
CA ILE A 197 -9.80 -20.93 -15.26
C ILE A 197 -9.55 -22.15 -16.13
N MET A 198 -8.28 -22.45 -16.41
CA MET A 198 -7.91 -23.54 -17.31
C MET A 198 -6.64 -24.27 -16.87
N HIS A 199 -6.51 -25.51 -17.32
CA HIS A 199 -5.27 -26.25 -17.19
C HIS A 199 -4.16 -25.68 -18.10
N PRO A 200 -2.89 -26.03 -17.83
CA PRO A 200 -1.80 -25.77 -18.76
C PRO A 200 -2.10 -26.22 -20.18
N VAL A 201 -1.70 -25.41 -21.18
CA VAL A 201 -1.92 -25.72 -22.60
C VAL A 201 -1.30 -27.08 -22.97
N ARG A 202 -0.11 -27.37 -22.44
CA ARG A 202 0.43 -28.74 -22.41
C ARG A 202 0.70 -29.13 -20.96
N ARG A 203 0.34 -30.35 -20.59
CA ARG A 203 0.51 -30.87 -19.22
C ARG A 203 1.96 -30.85 -18.72
N ILE A 204 2.92 -30.98 -19.64
CA ILE A 204 4.35 -31.03 -19.33
C ILE A 204 5.01 -29.64 -19.31
N ASP A 205 4.25 -28.57 -19.55
CA ASP A 205 4.81 -27.22 -19.60
C ASP A 205 5.38 -26.82 -18.24
N SER A 206 6.62 -26.33 -18.26
CA SER A 206 7.26 -25.70 -17.11
C SER A 206 6.58 -24.38 -16.74
N PHE A 207 6.92 -23.80 -15.58
CA PHE A 207 6.46 -22.47 -15.18
C PHE A 207 6.63 -21.42 -16.29
N ALA A 208 7.83 -21.32 -16.89
CA ALA A 208 8.10 -20.37 -17.98
C ALA A 208 7.19 -20.60 -19.19
N GLN A 209 6.98 -21.86 -19.58
CA GLN A 209 6.16 -22.21 -20.74
C GLN A 209 4.68 -21.91 -20.48
N ARG A 210 4.17 -22.21 -19.27
CA ARG A 210 2.80 -21.89 -18.88
C ARG A 210 2.54 -20.39 -18.95
N TYR A 211 3.43 -19.58 -18.36
CA TYR A 211 3.34 -18.12 -18.43
C TYR A 211 3.40 -17.61 -19.88
N PHE A 212 4.40 -18.05 -20.66
CA PHE A 212 4.53 -17.65 -22.06
C PHE A 212 3.31 -18.03 -22.91
N SER A 213 2.70 -19.19 -22.62
CA SER A 213 1.51 -19.66 -23.34
C SER A 213 0.28 -18.78 -23.16
N LEU A 214 0.22 -17.96 -22.09
CA LEU A 214 -0.87 -16.99 -21.86
C LEU A 214 -1.01 -16.03 -23.03
N VAL A 215 0.10 -15.59 -23.65
CA VAL A 215 0.05 -14.72 -24.83
C VAL A 215 -0.74 -15.39 -25.97
N SER A 216 -0.49 -16.67 -26.20
CA SER A 216 -1.19 -17.44 -27.23
C SER A 216 -2.66 -17.70 -26.89
N VAL A 217 -2.97 -17.96 -25.61
CA VAL A 217 -4.34 -18.14 -25.12
C VAL A 217 -5.15 -16.86 -25.33
N MET A 218 -4.64 -15.73 -24.84
CA MET A 218 -5.31 -14.44 -24.94
C MET A 218 -5.43 -13.96 -26.39
N TYR A 219 -4.37 -14.12 -27.19
CA TYR A 219 -4.42 -13.75 -28.62
C TYR A 219 -5.49 -14.54 -29.37
N ARG A 220 -5.64 -15.86 -29.11
CA ARG A 220 -6.73 -16.66 -29.70
C ARG A 220 -8.11 -16.25 -29.20
N ALA A 221 -8.21 -15.81 -27.95
CA ALA A 221 -9.46 -15.37 -27.34
C ALA A 221 -9.86 -13.93 -27.71
N ARG A 222 -9.03 -13.18 -28.47
CA ARG A 222 -9.33 -11.80 -28.86
C ARG A 222 -10.67 -11.69 -29.59
N ASN A 223 -11.35 -10.58 -29.39
CA ASN A 223 -12.58 -10.20 -30.09
C ASN A 223 -12.41 -8.79 -30.69
N GLU A 224 -13.45 -8.27 -31.35
CA GLU A 224 -13.43 -6.97 -32.02
C GLU A 224 -13.09 -5.78 -31.11
N LYS A 225 -13.33 -5.90 -29.81
CA LYS A 225 -13.01 -4.85 -28.83
C LYS A 225 -11.56 -4.93 -28.33
N THR A 226 -10.94 -6.10 -28.42
CA THR A 226 -9.63 -6.35 -27.81
C THR A 226 -8.57 -5.49 -28.48
N GLN A 227 -7.83 -4.74 -27.68
CA GLN A 227 -6.68 -3.93 -28.12
C GLN A 227 -5.39 -4.38 -27.44
N TRP A 228 -5.50 -4.84 -26.18
CA TRP A 228 -4.38 -5.21 -25.33
C TRP A 228 -4.54 -6.62 -24.79
N ILE A 229 -3.42 -7.35 -24.74
CA ILE A 229 -3.25 -8.47 -23.82
C ILE A 229 -2.24 -8.06 -22.75
N CYS A 230 -2.47 -8.47 -21.51
CA CYS A 230 -1.64 -8.12 -20.37
C CYS A 230 -1.26 -9.38 -19.59
N CYS A 231 0.02 -9.74 -19.58
CA CYS A 231 0.53 -10.79 -18.69
C CYS A 231 0.82 -10.19 -17.32
N ILE A 232 0.29 -10.81 -16.27
CA ILE A 232 0.42 -10.38 -14.87
C ILE A 232 0.77 -11.58 -13.99
N ASP A 233 1.25 -11.30 -12.78
CA ASP A 233 1.36 -12.31 -11.73
C ASP A 233 0.07 -12.34 -10.90
N ASP A 234 -0.08 -13.40 -10.09
CA ASP A 234 -1.28 -13.54 -9.28
C ASP A 234 -1.34 -12.56 -8.09
N ASP A 235 -0.28 -11.80 -7.86
CA ASP A 235 -0.19 -10.70 -6.91
C ASP A 235 0.20 -9.38 -7.60
N THR A 236 -0.24 -9.20 -8.85
CA THR A 236 -0.35 -7.88 -9.47
C THR A 236 -1.67 -7.22 -9.08
N PHE A 237 -1.63 -5.97 -8.65
CA PHE A 237 -2.80 -5.18 -8.27
C PHE A 237 -2.86 -3.87 -9.05
N PHE A 238 -4.00 -3.53 -9.64
CA PHE A 238 -4.23 -2.27 -10.35
C PHE A 238 -5.10 -1.35 -9.49
N PRO A 239 -4.55 -0.28 -8.87
CA PRO A 239 -5.33 0.59 -8.00
C PRO A 239 -6.48 1.31 -8.69
N SER A 240 -6.30 1.77 -9.93
CA SER A 240 -7.37 2.39 -10.69
C SER A 240 -7.38 1.88 -12.12
N MET A 241 -8.47 1.20 -12.50
CA MET A 241 -8.71 0.80 -13.89
C MET A 241 -8.87 2.04 -14.80
N TYR A 242 -9.33 3.17 -14.23
CA TYR A 242 -9.42 4.44 -14.95
C TYR A 242 -8.04 4.96 -15.33
N ASP A 243 -7.13 5.06 -14.36
CA ASP A 243 -5.78 5.55 -14.61
C ASP A 243 -5.00 4.61 -15.54
N LEU A 244 -5.21 3.30 -15.41
CA LEU A 244 -4.64 2.32 -16.33
C LEU A 244 -5.12 2.53 -17.76
N GLN A 245 -6.43 2.68 -17.98
CA GLN A 245 -6.98 2.94 -19.31
C GLN A 245 -6.57 4.29 -19.87
N ALA A 246 -6.49 5.32 -19.03
CA ALA A 246 -5.99 6.64 -19.41
C ALA A 246 -4.51 6.59 -19.83
N MET A 247 -3.71 5.72 -19.20
CA MET A 247 -2.33 5.46 -19.63
C MET A 247 -2.29 4.75 -20.98
N LEU A 248 -3.06 3.67 -21.16
CA LEU A 248 -3.08 2.88 -22.40
C LEU A 248 -3.62 3.68 -23.60
N ALA A 249 -4.58 4.58 -23.38
CA ALA A 249 -5.16 5.44 -24.42
C ALA A 249 -4.17 6.40 -25.09
N LYS A 250 -2.96 6.57 -24.51
CA LYS A 250 -1.89 7.41 -25.09
C LYS A 250 -1.17 6.74 -26.26
N TYR A 251 -1.42 5.46 -26.52
CA TYR A 251 -0.68 4.67 -27.50
C TYR A 251 -1.56 4.22 -28.67
N ASP A 252 -1.01 4.26 -29.88
CA ASP A 252 -1.68 3.76 -31.09
C ASP A 252 -1.60 2.23 -31.16
N THR A 253 -2.71 1.57 -30.85
CA THR A 253 -2.81 0.10 -30.78
C THR A 253 -2.77 -0.61 -32.13
N SER A 254 -2.78 0.11 -33.26
CA SER A 254 -2.57 -0.48 -34.58
C SER A 254 -1.10 -0.81 -34.85
N GLU A 255 -0.18 -0.27 -34.06
CA GLU A 255 1.26 -0.56 -34.13
C GLU A 255 1.66 -1.67 -33.15
N PRO A 256 2.77 -2.39 -33.39
CA PRO A 256 3.29 -3.37 -32.46
C PRO A 256 3.94 -2.67 -31.25
N LEU A 257 3.32 -2.83 -30.08
CA LEU A 257 3.71 -2.17 -28.83
C LEU A 257 4.01 -3.21 -27.75
N TYR A 258 5.08 -2.95 -27.01
CA TYR A 258 5.50 -3.69 -25.82
C TYR A 258 5.68 -2.69 -24.67
N LEU A 259 4.68 -2.58 -23.80
CA LEU A 259 4.71 -1.71 -22.62
C LEU A 259 4.90 -2.55 -21.36
N GLY A 260 5.62 -1.99 -20.39
CA GLY A 260 5.85 -2.61 -19.09
C GLY A 260 6.81 -1.76 -18.27
N SER A 261 7.35 -2.32 -17.20
CA SER A 261 8.33 -1.62 -16.37
C SER A 261 9.49 -2.53 -16.00
N LEU A 262 10.63 -1.91 -15.71
CA LEU A 262 11.79 -2.60 -15.16
C LEU A 262 11.54 -2.91 -13.68
N SER A 263 12.27 -3.87 -13.13
CA SER A 263 12.33 -4.05 -11.69
C SER A 263 12.96 -2.82 -11.01
N GLU A 264 12.45 -2.48 -9.82
CA GLU A 264 13.09 -1.52 -8.92
C GLU A 264 14.48 -1.99 -8.48
N ASP A 265 14.76 -3.29 -8.47
CA ASP A 265 16.10 -3.82 -8.19
C ASP A 265 16.99 -3.80 -9.44
N TRP A 266 18.04 -2.98 -9.43
CA TRP A 266 19.00 -2.91 -10.52
C TRP A 266 19.73 -4.22 -10.77
N TRP A 267 19.94 -5.06 -9.75
CA TRP A 267 20.55 -6.38 -9.96
C TRP A 267 19.65 -7.23 -10.86
N ALA A 268 18.34 -7.28 -10.59
CA ALA A 268 17.37 -7.97 -11.45
C ALA A 268 17.41 -7.44 -12.89
N VAL A 269 17.47 -6.11 -13.08
CA VAL A 269 17.60 -5.50 -14.41
C VAL A 269 18.89 -5.93 -15.12
N GLN A 270 20.04 -5.93 -14.42
CA GLN A 270 21.32 -6.35 -14.99
C GLN A 270 21.34 -7.85 -15.32
N HIS A 271 20.68 -8.67 -14.51
CA HIS A 271 20.70 -10.12 -14.65
C HIS A 271 19.74 -10.61 -15.74
N TYR A 272 18.55 -10.03 -15.84
CA TYR A 272 17.50 -10.48 -16.75
C TYR A 272 17.38 -9.66 -18.04
N GLY A 273 17.83 -8.40 -18.02
CA GLY A 273 17.87 -7.49 -19.15
C GLY A 273 16.79 -6.40 -19.11
N LEU A 274 16.74 -5.59 -20.18
CA LEU A 274 15.75 -4.53 -20.34
C LEU A 274 14.42 -5.12 -20.84
N MET A 275 13.69 -5.75 -19.92
CA MET A 275 12.37 -6.36 -20.12
C MET A 275 11.29 -5.71 -19.26
N GLY A 276 10.05 -5.81 -19.71
CA GLY A 276 8.90 -5.68 -18.84
C GLY A 276 8.84 -6.89 -17.90
N PHE A 277 8.87 -6.62 -16.60
CA PHE A 277 8.73 -7.64 -15.57
C PHE A 277 7.26 -8.03 -15.39
N GLY A 278 6.99 -9.32 -15.29
CA GLY A 278 5.63 -9.87 -15.33
C GLY A 278 4.70 -9.32 -14.25
N GLY A 279 5.20 -9.16 -13.04
CA GLY A 279 4.44 -8.67 -11.90
C GLY A 279 4.02 -7.21 -11.97
N ALA A 280 4.84 -6.35 -12.61
CA ALA A 280 4.45 -4.99 -12.95
C ALA A 280 3.35 -4.94 -14.03
N GLY A 281 3.24 -5.99 -14.84
CA GLY A 281 2.33 -6.11 -15.96
C GLY A 281 3.03 -5.85 -17.29
N ILE A 282 2.89 -6.81 -18.22
CA ILE A 282 3.40 -6.73 -19.59
C ILE A 282 2.23 -6.54 -20.54
N PHE A 283 2.09 -5.34 -21.11
CA PHE A 283 1.04 -5.01 -22.07
C PHE A 283 1.55 -5.12 -23.49
N LEU A 284 0.84 -5.90 -24.31
CA LEU A 284 1.14 -6.11 -25.70
C LEU A 284 -0.07 -5.70 -26.54
N SER A 285 0.15 -4.85 -27.54
CA SER A 285 -0.90 -4.60 -28.54
C SER A 285 -1.15 -5.86 -29.37
N LEU A 286 -2.31 -5.97 -30.01
CA LEU A 286 -2.62 -7.12 -30.85
C LEU A 286 -1.59 -7.42 -31.95
N PRO A 287 -1.05 -6.42 -32.69
CA PRO A 287 0.03 -6.67 -33.65
C PRO A 287 1.28 -7.29 -32.99
N MET A 288 1.66 -6.83 -31.80
CA MET A 288 2.81 -7.39 -31.07
C MET A 288 2.53 -8.82 -30.60
N ALA A 289 1.34 -9.07 -30.06
CA ALA A 289 0.90 -10.40 -29.67
C ALA A 289 0.86 -11.37 -30.86
N SER A 290 0.54 -10.89 -32.06
CA SER A 290 0.55 -11.70 -33.29
C SER A 290 1.96 -12.22 -33.60
N VAL A 291 2.98 -11.36 -33.50
CA VAL A 291 4.38 -11.77 -33.74
C VAL A 291 4.79 -12.90 -32.79
N ILE A 292 4.45 -12.78 -31.51
CA ILE A 292 4.74 -13.84 -30.53
C ILE A 292 3.95 -15.10 -30.86
N TYR A 293 2.67 -14.96 -31.19
CA TYR A 293 1.81 -16.09 -31.54
C TYR A 293 2.33 -16.86 -32.74
N ASP A 294 2.75 -16.17 -33.81
CA ASP A 294 3.23 -16.80 -35.04
C ASP A 294 4.55 -17.55 -34.83
N ASN A 295 5.38 -17.09 -33.88
CA ASN A 295 6.68 -17.68 -33.53
C ASN A 295 6.66 -18.53 -32.24
N ARG A 296 5.47 -18.77 -31.66
CA ARG A 296 5.30 -19.35 -30.32
C ARG A 296 6.00 -20.69 -30.11
N ASN A 297 6.02 -21.56 -31.13
CA ASN A 297 6.62 -22.89 -31.02
C ASN A 297 8.12 -22.75 -30.80
N GLU A 298 8.79 -21.98 -31.66
CA GLU A 298 10.24 -21.74 -31.56
C GLU A 298 10.61 -21.04 -30.25
N CYS A 299 9.84 -20.04 -29.83
CA CYS A 299 10.08 -19.33 -28.57
C CYS A 299 9.90 -20.22 -27.34
N SER A 300 8.88 -21.10 -27.33
CA SER A 300 8.58 -21.97 -26.18
C SER A 300 9.56 -23.13 -25.99
N GLU A 301 10.33 -23.49 -27.02
CA GLU A 301 11.31 -24.59 -26.99
C GLU A 301 12.72 -24.13 -26.65
N ASN A 302 13.01 -22.83 -26.79
CA ASN A 302 14.34 -22.24 -26.58
C ASN A 302 14.37 -21.31 -25.37
N LEU A 303 14.01 -21.84 -24.20
CA LEU A 303 13.97 -21.09 -22.95
C LEU A 303 15.39 -20.79 -22.46
N ARG A 304 15.67 -19.53 -22.19
CA ARG A 304 16.94 -19.10 -21.58
C ARG A 304 16.96 -19.27 -20.07
N THR A 305 15.80 -19.17 -19.42
CA THR A 305 15.62 -19.21 -17.96
C THR A 305 14.31 -19.91 -17.60
N THR A 306 14.03 -20.02 -16.29
CA THR A 306 12.75 -20.50 -15.76
C THR A 306 11.70 -19.40 -15.62
N ALA A 307 12.01 -18.15 -15.97
CA ALA A 307 11.08 -17.03 -15.88
C ALA A 307 10.32 -16.84 -17.21
N GLY A 308 9.00 -16.72 -17.12
CA GLY A 308 8.13 -16.66 -18.29
C GLY A 308 8.17 -15.33 -19.04
N ASP A 309 8.25 -14.23 -18.31
CA ASP A 309 8.38 -12.86 -18.83
C ASP A 309 9.67 -12.66 -19.64
N ILE A 310 10.77 -13.30 -19.22
CA ILE A 310 12.00 -13.37 -20.03
C ILE A 310 11.74 -14.03 -21.37
N THR A 311 10.96 -15.12 -21.39
CA THR A 311 10.61 -15.81 -22.64
C THR A 311 9.75 -14.93 -23.55
N VAL A 312 8.87 -14.10 -22.98
CA VAL A 312 8.11 -13.09 -23.72
C VAL A 312 9.06 -12.06 -24.36
N MET A 313 9.98 -11.47 -23.58
CA MET A 313 10.96 -10.52 -24.10
C MET A 313 11.84 -11.12 -25.19
N ASP A 314 12.42 -12.30 -24.94
CA ASP A 314 13.33 -12.98 -25.87
C ASP A 314 12.63 -13.24 -27.22
N CYS A 315 11.35 -13.64 -27.19
CA CYS A 315 10.54 -13.82 -28.40
C CYS A 315 10.33 -12.49 -29.16
N ILE A 316 9.96 -11.41 -28.44
CA ILE A 316 9.76 -10.08 -29.05
C ILE A 316 11.05 -9.58 -29.71
N TYR A 317 12.18 -9.65 -29.00
CA TYR A 317 13.45 -9.11 -29.49
C TYR A 317 14.08 -9.93 -30.60
N ARG A 318 13.79 -11.22 -30.66
CA ARG A 318 14.25 -12.10 -31.73
C ARG A 318 13.50 -11.88 -33.04
N PHE A 319 12.20 -11.61 -32.97
CA PHE A 319 11.31 -11.59 -34.15
C PHE A 319 10.75 -10.20 -34.49
N SER A 320 11.18 -9.15 -33.80
CA SER A 320 10.77 -7.77 -34.11
C SER A 320 11.85 -6.74 -33.75
N THR A 321 11.71 -5.53 -34.28
CA THR A 321 12.53 -4.37 -33.89
C THR A 321 11.98 -3.64 -32.67
N VAL A 322 10.81 -4.04 -32.15
CA VAL A 322 10.15 -3.38 -31.01
C VAL A 322 11.01 -3.51 -29.76
N LYS A 323 11.01 -2.45 -28.94
CA LYS A 323 11.69 -2.37 -27.65
C LYS A 323 10.70 -2.04 -26.55
N LEU A 324 11.03 -2.45 -25.33
CA LEU A 324 10.25 -2.11 -24.16
C LEU A 324 10.04 -0.60 -24.08
N THR A 325 8.78 -0.18 -24.01
CA THR A 325 8.41 1.15 -23.58
C THR A 325 8.18 1.13 -22.08
N HIS A 326 9.11 1.74 -21.34
CA HIS A 326 9.08 1.80 -19.89
C HIS A 326 7.95 2.71 -19.37
N ILE A 327 7.07 2.18 -18.52
CA ILE A 327 5.95 2.88 -17.90
C ILE A 327 6.25 3.05 -16.39
N PRO A 328 6.71 4.22 -15.94
CA PRO A 328 7.20 4.41 -14.57
C PRO A 328 6.20 4.17 -13.43
N GLY A 329 4.89 4.16 -13.72
CA GLY A 329 3.84 3.89 -12.72
C GLY A 329 3.48 2.41 -12.57
N LEU A 330 4.05 1.52 -13.40
CA LEU A 330 3.92 0.08 -13.21
C LEU A 330 5.09 -0.39 -12.35
N HIS A 331 4.81 -1.12 -11.26
CA HIS A 331 5.81 -1.45 -10.25
C HIS A 331 5.93 -2.94 -10.01
N GLN A 332 7.16 -3.45 -10.06
CA GLN A 332 7.49 -4.86 -9.82
C GLN A 332 7.81 -5.09 -8.33
N ILE A 333 8.46 -4.14 -7.66
CA ILE A 333 8.72 -4.18 -6.21
C ILE A 333 9.46 -5.45 -5.78
N ASP A 334 10.50 -5.86 -6.51
CA ASP A 334 11.43 -6.93 -6.08
C ASP A 334 12.37 -6.42 -4.94
N MET A 335 11.79 -5.90 -3.86
CA MET A 335 12.50 -5.36 -2.69
C MET A 335 12.05 -6.12 -1.44
N HIS A 336 12.95 -6.47 -0.51
CA HIS A 336 12.59 -7.28 0.66
C HIS A 336 12.54 -6.47 1.97
N GLY A 337 11.72 -6.95 2.91
CA GLY A 337 11.61 -6.37 4.24
C GLY A 337 10.58 -5.24 4.36
N ASP A 338 10.94 -4.17 5.06
CA ASP A 338 10.03 -3.06 5.34
C ASP A 338 9.93 -2.12 4.12
N LEU A 339 8.82 -2.18 3.40
CA LEU A 339 8.60 -1.38 2.17
C LEU A 339 7.92 -0.03 2.43
N SER A 340 7.90 0.43 3.67
CA SER A 340 7.15 1.62 4.05
C SER A 340 7.54 2.87 3.32
N GLY A 341 8.83 3.08 3.03
CA GLY A 341 9.27 4.23 2.28
C GLY A 341 8.73 4.26 0.85
N PHE A 342 8.56 3.10 0.21
CA PHE A 342 7.95 2.99 -1.12
C PHE A 342 6.46 3.37 -1.08
N TYR A 343 5.69 2.77 -0.16
CA TYR A 343 4.25 3.02 -0.05
C TYR A 343 3.92 4.43 0.50
N GLU A 344 4.82 5.05 1.28
CA GLU A 344 4.70 6.42 1.80
C GLU A 344 5.32 7.49 0.88
N SER A 345 5.75 7.10 -0.33
CA SER A 345 6.38 8.02 -1.29
C SER A 345 5.41 9.02 -1.91
N GLY A 346 4.10 8.74 -1.88
CA GLY A 346 3.09 9.55 -2.56
C GLY A 346 3.20 9.52 -4.08
N ARG A 347 3.89 8.53 -4.65
CA ARG A 347 3.93 8.30 -6.11
C ARG A 347 2.58 7.82 -6.61
N GLU A 348 2.32 8.03 -7.88
CA GLU A 348 1.17 7.43 -8.57
C GLU A 348 1.48 5.97 -8.90
N MET A 349 0.51 5.09 -8.64
CA MET A 349 0.67 3.65 -8.77
C MET A 349 -0.35 3.14 -9.78
N LEU A 350 0.09 2.74 -10.97
CA LEU A 350 -0.75 2.10 -11.99
C LEU A 350 -0.84 0.59 -11.73
N SER A 351 0.25 -0.02 -11.31
CA SER A 351 0.26 -1.38 -10.76
C SER A 351 1.15 -1.47 -9.53
N LEU A 352 0.84 -2.42 -8.66
CA LEU A 352 1.59 -2.75 -7.47
C LEU A 352 1.82 -4.26 -7.41
N HIS A 353 3.02 -4.63 -7.01
CA HIS A 353 3.46 -6.01 -6.97
C HIS A 353 4.28 -6.34 -5.73
N HIS A 354 4.42 -7.65 -5.55
CA HIS A 354 4.81 -8.44 -4.40
C HIS A 354 4.22 -7.98 -3.07
N TRP A 355 2.88 -7.99 -2.98
CA TRP A 355 2.13 -7.76 -1.75
C TRP A 355 1.67 -9.04 -1.02
N LYS A 356 1.79 -10.23 -1.63
CA LYS A 356 1.35 -11.49 -0.99
C LYS A 356 2.35 -12.04 0.03
N GLU A 357 1.82 -12.70 1.06
CA GLU A 357 2.57 -13.53 2.00
C GLU A 357 3.27 -14.69 1.27
N GLY A 358 4.54 -14.95 1.61
CA GLY A 358 5.33 -16.00 0.97
C GLY A 358 5.90 -15.63 -0.41
N SER A 359 5.65 -14.41 -0.91
CA SER A 359 6.50 -13.81 -1.94
C SER A 359 7.90 -13.57 -1.36
N ALA A 360 8.91 -13.44 -2.22
CA ALA A 360 10.29 -13.30 -1.78
C ALA A 360 10.49 -12.10 -0.82
N THR A 361 9.62 -11.09 -0.84
CA THR A 361 9.66 -9.85 -0.04
C THR A 361 9.44 -10.05 1.46
N GLY A 362 8.79 -11.15 1.87
CA GLY A 362 8.54 -11.47 3.28
C GLY A 362 7.52 -10.57 3.97
N PHE A 363 6.78 -9.75 3.22
CA PHE A 363 5.83 -8.76 3.75
C PHE A 363 4.42 -8.98 3.16
N LYS A 364 3.43 -9.21 4.03
CA LYS A 364 2.03 -9.40 3.63
C LYS A 364 1.28 -8.08 3.71
N LEU A 365 0.71 -7.65 2.58
CA LEU A 365 -0.22 -6.54 2.50
C LEU A 365 -1.61 -7.01 2.07
N GLU A 366 -2.61 -6.64 2.85
CA GLU A 366 -4.00 -6.91 2.57
C GLU A 366 -4.55 -5.80 1.66
N MET A 367 -4.22 -5.86 0.36
CA MET A 367 -4.55 -4.81 -0.61
C MET A 367 -6.05 -4.49 -0.65
N GLU A 368 -6.92 -5.48 -0.38
CA GLU A 368 -8.36 -5.28 -0.32
C GLU A 368 -8.78 -4.33 0.81
N LYS A 369 -8.07 -4.38 1.94
CA LYS A 369 -8.29 -3.47 3.08
C LYS A 369 -7.70 -2.10 2.79
N MET A 370 -6.44 -2.08 2.34
CA MET A 370 -5.73 -0.84 2.01
C MET A 370 -6.48 -0.02 0.96
N HIS A 371 -7.00 -0.68 -0.07
CA HIS A 371 -7.71 -0.07 -1.19
C HIS A 371 -9.19 0.26 -0.91
N LEU A 372 -9.75 -0.13 0.24
CA LEU A 372 -11.19 0.08 0.49
C LEU A 372 -11.59 1.56 0.43
N ILE A 373 -10.67 2.46 0.80
CA ILE A 373 -10.91 3.91 0.74
C ILE A 373 -11.17 4.44 -0.67
N ALA A 374 -10.68 3.74 -1.71
CA ALA A 374 -10.92 4.09 -3.10
C ALA A 374 -12.41 4.06 -3.47
N ASP A 375 -13.28 3.38 -2.71
CA ASP A 375 -14.74 3.43 -2.94
C ASP A 375 -15.30 4.86 -2.80
N LEU A 376 -14.62 5.72 -2.04
CA LEU A 376 -15.02 7.12 -1.82
C LEU A 376 -14.31 8.11 -2.75
N CYS A 377 -13.22 7.73 -3.40
CA CYS A 377 -12.29 8.70 -4.02
C CYS A 377 -11.41 8.15 -5.16
N ASP A 378 -11.55 6.88 -5.54
CA ASP A 378 -10.72 6.14 -6.51
C ASP A 378 -9.20 6.37 -6.28
N SER A 379 -8.65 7.35 -6.99
CA SER A 379 -7.27 7.84 -6.95
C SER A 379 -6.70 8.31 -5.58
N CYS A 380 -7.50 8.45 -4.52
CA CYS A 380 -6.95 8.88 -3.21
C CYS A 380 -6.23 7.77 -2.42
N PHE A 381 -6.21 6.54 -2.96
CA PHE A 381 -5.36 5.48 -2.44
C PHE A 381 -3.88 5.90 -2.44
N LEU A 382 -3.18 5.68 -1.31
CA LEU A 382 -1.79 6.12 -1.04
C LEU A 382 -1.53 7.63 -1.22
N GLN A 383 -2.57 8.46 -1.35
CA GLN A 383 -2.42 9.91 -1.34
C GLN A 383 -1.98 10.38 0.05
N ARG A 384 -1.15 11.42 0.11
CA ARG A 384 -0.61 11.95 1.37
C ARG A 384 -1.24 13.27 1.78
N TRP A 385 -1.56 13.39 3.07
CA TRP A 385 -1.91 14.66 3.70
C TRP A 385 -0.98 14.95 4.87
N GLN A 386 -0.38 16.12 4.89
CA GLN A 386 0.40 16.64 6.00
C GLN A 386 -0.43 17.63 6.81
N PHE A 387 -0.40 17.50 8.12
CA PHE A 387 -1.13 18.32 9.08
C PHE A 387 -0.19 19.23 9.87
N SER A 388 -0.74 20.26 10.51
CA SER A 388 0.07 21.26 11.24
C SER A 388 0.72 20.71 12.52
N ASN A 389 0.24 19.58 13.04
CA ASN A 389 0.81 18.88 14.20
C ASN A 389 1.87 17.83 13.81
N ASP A 390 2.57 18.06 12.70
CA ASP A 390 3.64 17.21 12.16
C ASP A 390 3.23 15.73 11.98
N VAL A 391 2.00 15.53 11.49
CA VAL A 391 1.45 14.22 11.14
C VAL A 391 1.27 14.14 9.63
N ILE A 392 1.60 12.99 9.05
CA ILE A 392 1.32 12.63 7.67
C ILE A 392 0.41 11.41 7.66
N VAL A 393 -0.70 11.49 6.93
CA VAL A 393 -1.53 10.33 6.58
C VAL A 393 -1.12 9.87 5.19
N THR A 394 -0.73 8.60 5.03
CA THR A 394 -0.64 7.91 3.75
C THR A 394 -1.85 7.00 3.64
N ASN A 395 -2.82 7.38 2.80
CA ASN A 395 -4.15 6.81 2.86
C ASN A 395 -4.18 5.31 2.62
N GLY A 396 -4.81 4.57 3.53
CA GLY A 396 -4.91 3.12 3.41
C GLY A 396 -3.59 2.39 3.68
N PHE A 397 -2.57 3.06 4.24
CA PHE A 397 -1.30 2.42 4.57
C PHE A 397 -0.77 2.79 5.96
N SER A 398 -0.60 4.07 6.26
CA SER A 398 -0.02 4.50 7.53
C SER A 398 -0.40 5.91 7.96
N ILE A 399 -0.22 6.18 9.25
CA ILE A 399 -0.14 7.52 9.83
C ILE A 399 1.24 7.66 10.45
N SER A 400 2.00 8.68 10.06
CA SER A 400 3.35 8.94 10.58
C SER A 400 3.39 10.26 11.34
N ALA A 401 3.91 10.25 12.56
CA ALA A 401 4.10 11.42 13.40
C ALA A 401 5.59 11.77 13.51
N PHE A 402 5.91 13.05 13.42
CA PHE A 402 7.27 13.60 13.45
C PHE A 402 7.44 14.59 14.62
N PRO A 403 7.53 14.09 15.87
CA PRO A 403 7.34 14.88 17.09
C PRO A 403 8.38 15.98 17.36
N ASN A 404 9.50 16.00 16.62
CA ASN A 404 10.59 16.95 16.84
C ASN A 404 10.60 18.11 15.82
N GLY A 405 9.50 18.37 15.10
CA GLY A 405 9.39 19.52 14.21
C GLY A 405 10.17 19.40 12.90
N HIS A 406 10.35 18.17 12.39
CA HIS A 406 11.13 17.90 11.19
C HIS A 406 10.41 18.18 9.87
N LEU A 407 9.10 18.50 9.88
CA LEU A 407 8.36 18.79 8.65
C LEU A 407 8.38 20.29 8.31
N PHE A 408 8.27 20.59 7.02
CA PHE A 408 8.11 21.96 6.53
C PHE A 408 6.67 22.44 6.75
N GLN A 409 6.49 23.58 7.43
CA GLN A 409 5.17 24.15 7.70
C GLN A 409 4.96 25.41 6.83
N PRO A 410 3.89 25.51 6.00
CA PRO A 410 3.74 26.60 5.04
C PRO A 410 3.58 28.00 5.65
N LYS A 411 3.11 28.12 6.90
CA LYS A 411 2.72 29.41 7.52
C LYS A 411 3.66 29.92 8.62
N ASN A 412 4.69 29.16 9.01
CA ASN A 412 5.64 29.61 10.03
C ASN A 412 6.95 30.10 9.40
N LEU A 413 6.90 31.27 8.76
CA LEU A 413 8.09 32.07 8.42
C LEU A 413 8.74 32.72 9.66
N ILE A 414 8.15 32.57 10.86
CA ILE A 414 8.58 33.22 12.10
C ILE A 414 8.63 32.19 13.23
N SER A 415 9.60 31.28 13.11
CA SER A 415 10.26 30.49 14.16
C SER A 415 10.66 29.15 13.55
N ASP A 416 11.57 29.19 12.58
CA ASP A 416 12.47 28.05 12.41
C ASP A 416 13.11 27.84 13.78
N SER A 417 12.80 26.73 14.43
CA SER A 417 13.58 26.23 15.56
C SER A 417 15.02 26.11 15.04
N ALA A 418 15.83 27.12 15.31
CA ALA A 418 17.15 27.27 14.73
C ALA A 418 17.98 26.00 14.98
N GLY A 419 18.11 25.16 13.95
CA GLY A 419 18.96 23.96 13.98
C GLY A 419 18.29 22.59 13.76
N VAL A 420 16.97 22.48 13.55
CA VAL A 420 16.35 21.18 13.21
C VAL A 420 16.36 20.96 11.70
N GLU A 421 17.03 19.91 11.24
CA GLU A 421 17.04 19.51 9.83
C GLU A 421 15.65 19.04 9.37
N LYS A 422 15.19 19.60 8.25
CA LYS A 422 13.87 19.31 7.67
C LYS A 422 13.95 18.13 6.72
N ILE A 423 12.96 17.24 6.81
CA ILE A 423 12.91 16.02 6.00
C ILE A 423 12.41 16.37 4.59
N ASN A 424 13.13 15.90 3.58
CA ASN A 424 12.64 15.90 2.20
C ASN A 424 11.60 14.79 2.01
N LEU A 425 10.32 15.16 1.95
CA LEU A 425 9.21 14.23 1.75
C LEU A 425 9.01 13.78 0.29
N ASP A 426 9.72 14.41 -0.66
CA ASP A 426 9.74 13.98 -2.07
C ASP A 426 10.75 12.84 -2.29
N ALA A 427 11.70 12.67 -1.36
CA ALA A 427 12.64 11.56 -1.37
C ALA A 427 12.05 10.31 -0.72
N VAL A 428 12.19 9.17 -1.40
CA VAL A 428 11.75 7.85 -0.92
C VAL A 428 12.64 7.42 0.23
N GLU A 429 12.03 7.05 1.35
CA GLU A 429 12.78 6.55 2.51
C GLU A 429 13.33 5.15 2.23
N TYR A 430 14.63 4.97 2.43
CA TYR A 430 15.28 3.67 2.33
C TYR A 430 14.88 2.81 3.54
N THR A 431 13.79 2.04 3.45
CA THR A 431 13.30 1.24 4.59
C THR A 431 13.55 -0.26 4.46
N TRP A 432 13.80 -0.75 3.23
CA TRP A 432 13.96 -2.16 2.90
C TRP A 432 15.29 -2.74 3.41
N ASN A 433 15.38 -4.06 3.49
CA ASN A 433 16.45 -4.76 4.21
C ASN A 433 17.69 -5.06 3.36
N ASP A 434 17.58 -4.99 2.04
CA ASP A 434 18.66 -5.36 1.12
C ASP A 434 19.42 -4.13 0.65
N ASN A 435 20.75 -4.23 0.57
CA ASN A 435 21.60 -3.23 -0.08
C ASN A 435 21.47 -3.33 -1.61
N ILE A 436 20.26 -3.13 -2.12
CA ILE A 436 19.92 -3.12 -3.54
C ILE A 436 20.01 -1.70 -4.08
N ASN A 437 20.44 -1.59 -5.34
CA ASN A 437 20.46 -0.31 -6.03
C ASN A 437 19.10 -0.09 -6.70
N VAL A 438 18.37 0.90 -6.20
CA VAL A 438 17.02 1.25 -6.68
C VAL A 438 16.99 2.62 -7.37
N LEU A 439 18.15 3.28 -7.49
CA LEU A 439 18.23 4.70 -7.86
C LEU A 439 17.70 4.99 -9.26
N HIS A 440 17.71 4.02 -10.18
CA HIS A 440 17.15 4.21 -11.52
C HIS A 440 15.62 4.34 -11.52
N SER A 441 14.95 3.81 -10.50
CA SER A 441 13.48 3.75 -10.43
C SER A 441 12.90 4.65 -9.33
N VAL A 442 13.40 4.55 -8.10
CA VAL A 442 12.76 5.17 -6.93
C VAL A 442 13.44 6.45 -6.44
N ALA A 443 14.57 6.84 -7.04
CA ALA A 443 15.26 8.08 -6.66
C ALA A 443 14.37 9.33 -6.88
N PRO A 444 14.60 10.42 -6.13
CA PRO A 444 15.60 10.56 -5.06
C PRO A 444 15.25 9.71 -3.82
N THR A 445 16.27 9.23 -3.11
CA THR A 445 16.12 8.48 -1.86
C THR A 445 16.68 9.27 -0.67
N ARG A 446 16.26 8.90 0.54
CA ARG A 446 16.79 9.40 1.82
C ARG A 446 16.94 8.28 2.82
N ASP A 447 17.77 8.49 3.83
CA ASP A 447 18.00 7.50 4.88
C ASP A 447 16.75 7.20 5.71
N LYS A 448 16.70 5.97 6.23
CA LYS A 448 15.71 5.54 7.21
C LYS A 448 15.75 6.43 8.44
N LEU A 449 14.59 6.87 8.90
CA LEU A 449 14.47 7.63 10.12
C LEU A 449 14.35 6.70 11.33
N ASP A 450 14.99 7.08 12.43
CA ASP A 450 14.83 6.40 13.71
C ASP A 450 13.41 6.60 14.27
N GLU A 451 12.93 5.65 15.09
CA GLU A 451 11.60 5.73 15.70
C GLU A 451 11.41 6.95 16.61
N SER A 452 12.49 7.51 17.15
CA SER A 452 12.49 8.77 17.90
C SER A 452 12.21 10.00 17.04
N ILE A 453 12.47 9.92 15.73
CA ILE A 453 12.22 10.98 14.74
C ILE A 453 10.87 10.76 14.05
N LYS A 454 10.57 9.53 13.66
CA LYS A 454 9.36 9.15 12.93
C LYS A 454 8.70 7.95 13.60
N THR A 455 7.53 8.19 14.18
CA THR A 455 6.67 7.12 14.69
C THR A 455 5.60 6.80 13.65
N SER A 456 5.49 5.54 13.23
CA SER A 456 4.44 5.09 12.30
C SER A 456 3.40 4.20 12.96
N TYR A 457 2.14 4.42 12.61
CA TYR A 457 0.97 3.59 12.91
C TYR A 457 0.54 2.94 11.60
N ARG A 458 0.53 1.61 11.52
CA ARG A 458 0.22 0.86 10.29
C ARG A 458 -1.28 0.63 10.19
N LEU A 459 -1.81 0.60 8.97
CA LEU A 459 -3.18 0.17 8.76
C LEU A 459 -3.33 -1.28 9.26
N LEU A 460 -4.22 -1.48 10.21
CA LEU A 460 -4.61 -2.79 10.71
C LEU A 460 -5.83 -3.32 9.96
N ASP A 461 -6.80 -2.44 9.71
CA ASP A 461 -8.05 -2.85 9.10
C ASP A 461 -8.78 -1.70 8.38
N SER A 462 -9.68 -2.07 7.48
CA SER A 462 -10.62 -1.15 6.85
C SER A 462 -11.96 -1.82 6.61
N MET A 463 -13.05 -1.12 6.90
CA MET A 463 -14.41 -1.63 6.77
C MET A 463 -15.39 -0.52 6.37
N HIS A 464 -16.49 -0.90 5.73
CA HIS A 464 -17.60 0.04 5.54
C HIS A 464 -18.25 0.37 6.89
N ILE A 465 -18.60 1.64 7.09
CA ILE A 465 -19.26 2.08 8.33
C ILE A 465 -20.73 1.62 8.37
N ASN A 466 -21.39 1.62 7.21
CA ASN A 466 -22.79 1.23 7.04
C ASN A 466 -22.91 0.28 5.84
N GLU A 467 -23.95 -0.55 5.81
CA GLU A 467 -24.24 -1.49 4.71
C GLU A 467 -24.43 -0.79 3.35
N ASN A 468 -24.86 0.48 3.35
CA ASN A 468 -25.04 1.29 2.13
C ASN A 468 -23.75 1.98 1.64
N SER A 469 -22.58 1.66 2.19
CA SER A 469 -21.25 2.15 1.78
C SER A 469 -21.06 3.68 1.81
N SER A 470 -21.83 4.42 2.63
CA SER A 470 -21.72 5.89 2.74
C SER A 470 -20.44 6.37 3.44
N GLY A 471 -19.57 5.46 3.86
CA GLY A 471 -18.30 5.76 4.51
C GLY A 471 -17.42 4.54 4.71
N VAL A 472 -16.13 4.79 4.90
CA VAL A 472 -15.07 3.80 5.15
C VAL A 472 -14.37 4.15 6.45
N ARG A 473 -14.30 3.20 7.37
CA ARG A 473 -13.52 3.29 8.59
C ARG A 473 -12.19 2.61 8.40
N GLN A 474 -11.12 3.32 8.73
CA GLN A 474 -9.76 2.81 8.76
C GLN A 474 -9.26 2.76 10.20
N VAL A 475 -8.67 1.63 10.58
CA VAL A 475 -8.07 1.42 11.91
C VAL A 475 -6.57 1.32 11.72
N TYR A 476 -5.83 2.23 12.36
CA TYR A 476 -4.37 2.24 12.38
C TYR A 476 -3.89 1.85 13.77
N PHE A 477 -2.84 1.03 13.83
CA PHE A 477 -2.37 0.42 15.06
C PHE A 477 -0.85 0.53 15.19
N ARG A 478 -0.41 0.73 16.43
CA ARG A 478 0.98 0.54 16.84
C ARG A 478 0.99 -0.24 18.15
N GLU A 479 1.66 -1.38 18.12
CA GLU A 479 1.86 -2.20 19.30
C GLU A 479 2.80 -1.50 20.30
N GLY A 480 2.45 -1.56 21.58
CA GLY A 480 3.31 -1.11 22.66
C GLY A 480 4.52 -2.01 22.82
N LYS A 481 5.73 -1.43 22.68
CA LYS A 481 6.98 -2.18 22.82
C LYS A 481 7.41 -2.31 24.28
N GLN A 482 7.98 -3.47 24.63
CA GLN A 482 8.73 -3.64 25.87
C GLN A 482 10.23 -3.43 25.59
N LYS A 483 10.76 -2.25 25.92
CA LYS A 483 12.15 -1.87 25.64
C LYS A 483 13.19 -2.72 26.39
N SER A 484 12.82 -3.27 27.54
CA SER A 484 13.64 -4.18 28.35
C SER A 484 12.76 -4.99 29.31
N TYR A 485 13.30 -6.09 29.84
CA TYR A 485 12.61 -6.91 30.86
C TYR A 485 12.19 -6.11 32.10
N TYR A 486 12.90 -5.02 32.42
CA TYR A 486 12.68 -4.20 33.61
C TYR A 486 11.76 -2.98 33.38
N THR A 487 11.48 -2.64 32.13
CA THR A 487 10.61 -1.51 31.78
C THR A 487 9.19 -1.99 31.53
N LYS A 488 8.20 -1.25 32.04
CA LYS A 488 6.80 -1.50 31.72
C LYS A 488 6.60 -1.40 30.21
N ARG A 489 5.88 -2.37 29.62
CA ARG A 489 5.50 -2.33 28.21
C ARG A 489 4.78 -1.03 27.91
N GLU A 490 5.12 -0.40 26.80
CA GLU A 490 4.40 0.76 26.30
C GLU A 490 2.93 0.40 26.03
N ILE A 491 2.08 1.41 25.99
CA ILE A 491 0.63 1.24 25.79
C ILE A 491 0.35 1.11 24.29
N ASP A 492 -0.45 0.11 23.91
CA ASP A 492 -0.96 -0.05 22.54
C ASP A 492 -1.67 1.23 22.09
N THR A 493 -1.46 1.65 20.84
CA THR A 493 -2.08 2.87 20.31
C THR A 493 -2.94 2.55 19.09
N VAL A 494 -4.18 3.04 19.12
CA VAL A 494 -5.19 2.87 18.07
C VAL A 494 -5.62 4.25 17.59
N ILE A 495 -5.59 4.44 16.27
CA ILE A 495 -6.06 5.65 15.60
C ILE A 495 -7.16 5.24 14.62
N VAL A 496 -8.29 5.95 14.64
CA VAL A 496 -9.43 5.67 13.76
C VAL A 496 -9.73 6.87 12.88
N LEU A 497 -9.77 6.65 11.56
CA LEU A 497 -10.27 7.63 10.60
C LEU A 497 -11.58 7.12 10.01
N ASN A 498 -12.67 7.86 10.22
CA ASN A 498 -13.97 7.59 9.62
C ASN A 498 -14.15 8.51 8.41
N TRP A 499 -13.91 7.98 7.21
CA TRP A 499 -14.15 8.70 5.97
C TRP A 499 -15.63 8.63 5.62
N LEU A 500 -16.25 9.79 5.48
CA LEU A 500 -17.66 9.97 5.16
C LEU A 500 -17.76 10.70 3.83
N GLN A 501 -18.72 10.29 3.02
CA GLN A 501 -19.03 11.04 1.81
C GLN A 501 -19.67 12.37 2.18
N ASP A 502 -19.29 13.44 1.49
CA ASP A 502 -20.01 14.71 1.56
C ASP A 502 -21.44 14.51 1.02
N ASN A 503 -22.38 14.39 1.95
CA ASN A 503 -23.80 14.42 1.65
C ASN A 503 -24.23 15.87 1.80
N GLU A 504 -24.33 16.62 0.70
CA GLU A 504 -25.25 17.76 0.69
C GLU A 504 -26.62 17.26 1.17
N LYS A 505 -27.00 17.67 2.40
CA LYS A 505 -28.14 17.28 3.24
C LYS A 505 -27.84 16.29 4.39
N PHE A 506 -27.07 16.74 5.37
CA PHE A 506 -27.59 16.62 6.74
C PHE A 506 -28.53 17.81 6.98
N SER A 507 -29.83 17.56 6.77
CA SER A 507 -30.88 18.44 7.28
C SER A 507 -30.65 18.62 8.77
N SER A 508 -30.46 19.86 9.19
CA SER A 508 -30.51 20.31 10.56
C SER A 508 -31.89 20.00 11.15
N ASP A 509 -32.11 18.79 11.63
CA ASP A 509 -33.24 18.46 12.52
C ASP A 509 -32.92 17.17 13.29
N PHE A 510 -32.06 17.31 14.29
CA PHE A 510 -32.07 16.43 15.46
C PHE A 510 -32.49 17.28 16.65
N ARG A 511 -33.79 17.28 16.96
CA ARG A 511 -34.29 17.65 18.29
C ARG A 511 -34.48 16.36 19.07
N PRO A 512 -33.95 16.23 20.30
CA PRO A 512 -34.21 15.06 21.13
C PRO A 512 -35.65 15.10 21.65
N GLY A 513 -36.35 13.98 21.50
CA GLY A 513 -37.59 13.65 22.20
C GLY A 513 -37.33 12.51 23.16
#